data_AF-A0AAN2FGB4-F1
#
_entry.id   AF-A0AAN2FGB4-F1
#
_cell.length_a   1.000
_cell.length_b   1.000
_cell.length_c   1.000
_cell.angle_alpha   90.00
_cell.angle_beta   90.00
_cell.angle_gamma   90.00
#
_symmetry.space_group_name_H-M   'P 1'
#
loop_
_entity.id
_entity.type
_entity.pdbx_description
1 polymer ?
#
loop_
_entity_poly.entity_id
_entity_poly.type
_entity_poly.pdbx_seq_one_letter_code
_entity_poly.pdbx_strand_id
1 'polypeptide(L)'
;MIVKNTTIVLLFLAGCVLLSYWLSVFLRPVEIIDVHHRSSGFSDVLVTSFPPTDKGKINWWLKNKDMLKDKYGIPNPDSEGYFYVTFWLFGEGYKKEGKYDRLCFDDMKTKVNCIEKMLFFCRQKQKYGRNLYRVRW
;
A
#
# COMPACT_ATOMS: atom_id res chain seq x y z
N MET A 1 37.40 33.92 5.14
CA MET A 1 36.13 33.87 5.93
C MET A 1 34.87 33.70 5.08
N ILE A 2 34.79 34.23 3.85
CA ILE A 2 33.59 34.21 2.99
C ILE A 2 33.15 32.78 2.59
N VAL A 3 34.08 31.91 2.19
CA VAL A 3 33.79 30.53 1.74
C VAL A 3 33.07 29.70 2.82
N LYS A 4 33.48 29.84 4.09
CA LYS A 4 32.92 29.08 5.22
C LYS A 4 31.44 29.41 5.45
N ASN A 5 31.04 30.67 5.21
CA ASN A 5 29.66 31.12 5.36
C ASN A 5 28.79 30.62 4.20
N THR A 6 29.32 30.63 2.97
CA THR A 6 28.63 30.07 1.79
C THR A 6 28.40 28.56 1.92
N THR A 7 29.39 27.80 2.44
CA THR A 7 29.23 26.36 2.68
C THR A 7 28.15 26.05 3.72
N ILE A 8 28.07 26.82 4.80
CA ILE A 8 27.03 26.65 5.83
C ILE A 8 25.64 26.91 5.25
N VAL A 9 25.48 27.97 4.46
CA VAL A 9 24.22 28.30 3.78
C VAL A 9 23.81 27.18 2.82
N LEU A 10 24.74 26.63 2.04
CA LEU A 10 24.45 25.51 1.12
C LEU A 10 24.01 24.24 1.87
N LEU A 11 24.65 23.90 2.99
CA LEU A 11 24.27 22.75 3.81
C LEU A 11 22.88 22.93 4.43
N PHE A 12 22.56 24.13 4.90
CA PHE A 12 21.25 24.45 5.44
C PHE A 12 20.16 24.31 4.37
N LEU A 13 20.38 24.87 3.17
CA LEU A 13 19.44 24.75 2.05
C LEU A 13 19.24 23.28 1.63
N ALA A 14 20.32 22.50 1.54
CA ALA A 14 20.23 21.07 1.26
C ALA A 14 19.40 20.32 2.33
N GLY A 15 19.60 20.66 3.61
CA GLY A 15 18.80 20.14 4.72
C GLY A 15 17.31 20.46 4.58
N CYS A 16 16.95 21.69 4.23
CA CYS A 16 15.56 22.09 4.00
C CYS A 16 14.92 21.34 2.82
N VAL A 17 15.66 21.14 1.72
CA VAL A 17 15.18 20.36 0.56
C VAL A 17 14.92 18.91 0.95
N LEU A 18 15.84 18.28 1.69
CA LEU A 18 15.65 16.91 2.18
C LEU A 18 14.45 16.82 3.13
N LEU A 19 14.34 17.73 4.09
CA LEU A 19 13.25 17.73 5.07
C LEU A 19 11.88 17.92 4.39
N SER A 20 11.78 18.86 3.46
CA SER A 20 10.54 19.11 2.71
C SER A 20 10.14 17.92 1.84
N TYR A 21 11.12 17.25 1.20
CA TYR A 21 10.87 16.00 0.48
C TYR A 21 10.37 14.88 1.40
N TRP A 22 11.04 14.66 2.54
CA TRP A 22 10.62 13.67 3.53
C TRP A 22 9.21 13.94 4.05
N LEU A 23 8.92 15.19 4.40
CA LEU A 23 7.59 15.60 4.85
C LEU A 23 6.53 15.37 3.77
N SER A 24 6.84 15.68 2.51
CA SER A 24 5.96 15.40 1.37
C SER A 24 5.67 13.90 1.22
N VAL A 25 6.66 13.02 1.39
CA VAL A 25 6.44 11.57 1.34
C VAL A 25 5.53 11.09 2.49
N PHE A 26 5.72 11.63 3.70
CA PHE A 26 4.91 11.23 4.86
C PHE A 26 3.48 11.78 4.84
N LEU A 27 3.25 12.93 4.23
CA LEU A 27 1.93 13.58 4.18
C LEU A 27 1.11 13.19 2.95
N ARG A 28 1.66 12.40 2.02
CA ARG A 28 0.93 11.96 0.83
C ARG A 28 -0.28 11.11 1.22
N PRO A 29 -1.49 11.44 0.75
CA PRO A 29 -2.66 10.63 0.99
C PRO A 29 -2.55 9.30 0.23
N VAL A 30 -2.98 8.22 0.87
CA VAL A 30 -3.13 6.92 0.22
C VAL A 30 -4.39 6.96 -0.64
N GLU A 31 -4.21 6.82 -1.93
CA GLU A 31 -5.31 6.67 -2.88
C GLU A 31 -5.49 5.19 -3.21
N ILE A 32 -6.75 4.74 -3.21
CA ILE A 32 -7.14 3.38 -3.58
C ILE A 32 -7.60 3.42 -5.03
N ILE A 33 -6.89 2.71 -5.88
CA ILE A 33 -7.14 2.63 -7.32
C ILE A 33 -8.20 1.58 -7.62
N ASP A 34 -8.04 0.38 -7.07
CA ASP A 34 -8.98 -0.72 -7.28
C ASP A 34 -8.97 -1.72 -6.12
N VAL A 35 -10.02 -2.53 -6.05
CA VAL A 35 -10.22 -3.58 -5.07
C VAL A 35 -10.68 -4.84 -5.79
N HIS A 36 -9.90 -5.91 -5.66
CA HIS A 36 -10.24 -7.22 -6.20
C HIS A 36 -10.53 -8.19 -5.07
N HIS A 37 -11.76 -8.71 -5.03
CA HIS A 37 -12.13 -9.76 -4.09
C HIS A 37 -11.79 -11.14 -4.68
N ARG A 38 -11.12 -11.96 -3.88
CA ARG A 38 -10.81 -13.36 -4.20
C ARG A 38 -11.65 -14.29 -3.34
N SER A 39 -11.62 -15.57 -3.69
CA SER A 39 -12.26 -16.63 -2.89
C SER A 39 -11.75 -16.67 -1.45
N SER A 40 -12.55 -17.22 -0.55
CA SER A 40 -12.16 -17.53 0.84
C SER A 40 -11.73 -16.32 1.68
N GLY A 41 -12.37 -15.17 1.46
CA GLY A 41 -12.17 -13.95 2.24
C GLY A 41 -10.86 -13.20 1.96
N PHE A 42 -10.25 -13.45 0.81
CA PHE A 42 -9.08 -12.73 0.33
C PHE A 42 -9.49 -11.48 -0.44
N SER A 43 -8.79 -10.38 -0.25
CA SER A 43 -8.99 -9.14 -1.01
C SER A 43 -7.66 -8.46 -1.29
N ASP A 44 -7.45 -8.04 -2.53
CA ASP A 44 -6.30 -7.24 -2.94
C ASP A 44 -6.74 -5.79 -3.14
N VAL A 45 -5.97 -4.86 -2.59
CA VAL A 45 -6.22 -3.42 -2.67
C VAL A 45 -5.06 -2.76 -3.38
N LEU A 46 -5.34 -2.11 -4.49
CA LEU A 46 -4.34 -1.39 -5.28
C LEU A 46 -4.28 0.05 -4.80
N VAL A 47 -3.08 0.51 -4.45
CA VAL A 47 -2.86 1.88 -3.95
C VAL A 47 -1.73 2.59 -4.69
N THR A 48 -1.82 3.92 -4.82
CA THR A 48 -0.75 4.71 -5.47
C THR A 48 0.46 4.92 -4.55
N SER A 49 0.20 5.10 -3.26
CA SER A 49 1.21 5.31 -2.23
C SER A 49 0.77 4.65 -0.93
N PHE A 50 1.73 4.33 -0.07
CA PHE A 50 1.45 3.76 1.24
C PHE A 50 2.44 4.31 2.28
N PRO A 51 2.06 4.41 3.57
CA PRO A 51 2.97 4.92 4.58
C PRO A 51 4.28 4.10 4.58
N PRO A 52 5.45 4.75 4.57
CA PRO A 52 6.72 4.06 4.40
C PRO A 52 7.11 3.19 5.61
N THR A 53 6.53 3.47 6.79
CA THR A 53 6.82 2.76 8.03
C THR A 53 5.70 1.80 8.40
N ASP A 54 6.05 0.65 8.98
CA ASP A 54 5.07 -0.37 9.42
C ASP A 54 4.03 0.18 10.38
N LYS A 55 4.45 1.05 11.30
CA LYS A 55 3.54 1.78 12.19
C LYS A 55 2.58 2.67 11.41
N GLY A 56 3.07 3.37 10.39
CA GLY A 56 2.23 4.18 9.50
C GLY A 56 1.19 3.32 8.77
N LYS A 57 1.60 2.16 8.25
CA LYS A 57 0.73 1.20 7.54
C LYS A 57 -0.41 0.72 8.45
N ILE A 58 -0.07 0.30 9.67
CA ILE A 58 -1.03 -0.16 10.68
C ILE A 58 -1.98 0.97 11.08
N ASN A 59 -1.45 2.17 11.36
CA ASN A 59 -2.26 3.32 11.75
C ASN A 59 -3.22 3.75 10.65
N TRP A 60 -2.76 3.76 9.40
CA TRP A 60 -3.61 4.06 8.25
C TRP A 60 -4.74 3.05 8.15
N TRP A 61 -4.45 1.75 8.25
CA TRP A 61 -5.50 0.73 8.27
C TRP A 61 -6.50 0.97 9.40
N LEU A 62 -6.04 1.18 10.64
CA LEU A 62 -6.92 1.37 11.80
C LEU A 62 -7.82 2.59 11.66
N LYS A 63 -7.30 3.67 11.06
CA LYS A 63 -8.06 4.90 10.79
C LYS A 63 -9.09 4.74 9.67
N ASN A 64 -8.80 3.91 8.66
CA ASN A 64 -9.60 3.82 7.43
C ASN A 64 -10.46 2.56 7.33
N LYS A 65 -10.33 1.60 8.25
CA LYS A 65 -11.04 0.30 8.21
C LYS A 65 -12.56 0.41 8.02
N ASP A 66 -13.20 1.43 8.60
CA ASP A 66 -14.65 1.58 8.54
C ASP A 66 -15.05 2.14 7.15
N MET A 67 -14.32 3.13 6.64
CA MET A 67 -14.46 3.60 5.25
C MET A 67 -14.22 2.48 4.24
N LEU A 68 -13.19 1.64 4.46
CA LEU A 68 -12.88 0.51 3.59
C LEU A 68 -14.01 -0.52 3.54
N LYS A 69 -14.66 -0.74 4.68
CA LYS A 69 -15.81 -1.63 4.77
C LYS A 69 -17.01 -1.05 4.05
N ASP A 70 -17.32 0.22 4.29
CA ASP A 70 -18.53 0.86 3.77
C ASP A 70 -18.45 1.10 2.25
N LYS A 71 -17.27 1.48 1.74
CA LYS A 71 -17.09 1.82 0.32
C LYS A 71 -16.68 0.65 -0.55
N TYR A 72 -15.87 -0.28 -0.03
CA TYR A 72 -15.27 -1.36 -0.81
C TYR A 72 -15.57 -2.76 -0.27
N GLY A 73 -16.35 -2.90 0.80
CA GLY A 73 -16.66 -4.22 1.37
C GLY A 73 -15.46 -4.93 2.00
N ILE A 74 -14.40 -4.20 2.40
CA ILE A 74 -13.18 -4.80 2.98
C ILE A 74 -13.09 -4.51 4.49
N PRO A 75 -12.80 -5.52 5.34
CA PRO A 75 -12.56 -6.92 4.97
C PRO A 75 -13.85 -7.62 4.58
N ASN A 76 -13.73 -8.56 3.63
CA ASN A 76 -14.79 -9.48 3.24
C ASN A 76 -14.52 -10.84 3.89
N PRO A 77 -14.97 -11.10 5.13
CA PRO A 77 -14.69 -12.36 5.79
C PRO A 77 -15.41 -13.54 5.14
N ASP A 78 -14.78 -14.71 5.18
CA ASP A 78 -15.44 -15.96 4.81
C ASP A 78 -16.47 -16.42 5.86
N SER A 79 -17.10 -17.57 5.63
CA SER A 79 -18.12 -18.14 6.54
C SER A 79 -17.60 -18.42 7.95
N GLU A 80 -16.29 -18.59 8.14
CA GLU A 80 -15.67 -18.78 9.44
C GLU A 80 -15.15 -17.46 10.06
N GLY A 81 -15.36 -16.32 9.39
CA GLY A 81 -14.90 -15.01 9.84
C GLY A 81 -13.44 -14.71 9.51
N TYR A 82 -12.77 -15.56 8.73
CA TYR A 82 -11.39 -15.37 8.28
C TYR A 82 -11.33 -14.37 7.14
N PHE A 83 -10.34 -13.49 7.16
CA PHE A 83 -10.07 -12.60 6.04
C PHE A 83 -8.57 -12.35 5.87
N TYR A 84 -8.20 -12.02 4.63
CA TYR A 84 -6.88 -11.59 4.25
C TYR A 84 -6.97 -10.38 3.32
N VAL A 85 -6.36 -9.27 3.74
CA VAL A 85 -6.31 -8.05 2.92
C VAL A 85 -4.86 -7.76 2.57
N THR A 86 -4.55 -7.74 1.28
CA THR A 86 -3.23 -7.37 0.78
C THR A 86 -3.27 -6.03 0.09
N PHE A 87 -2.30 -5.17 0.39
CA PHE A 87 -2.15 -3.89 -0.28
C PHE A 87 -0.97 -3.95 -1.23
N TRP A 88 -1.21 -3.59 -2.48
CA TRP A 88 -0.25 -3.61 -3.58
C TRP A 88 -0.05 -2.21 -4.11
N LEU A 89 1.20 -1.86 -4.44
CA LEU A 89 1.45 -0.62 -5.18
C LEU A 89 1.01 -0.81 -6.63
N PHE A 90 0.14 0.09 -7.11
CA PHE A 90 -0.37 0.02 -8.48
C PHE A 90 0.74 0.27 -9.53
N GLY A 91 1.70 1.13 -9.20
CA GLY A 91 2.88 1.39 -10.04
C GLY A 91 2.50 1.94 -11.41
N GLU A 92 2.97 1.27 -12.47
CA GLU A 92 2.72 1.65 -13.87
C GLU A 92 1.33 1.23 -14.39
N GLY A 93 0.49 0.67 -13.53
CA GLY A 93 -0.87 0.24 -13.83
C GLY A 93 -0.96 -1.15 -14.46
N TYR A 94 -2.15 -1.46 -14.99
CA TYR A 94 -2.43 -2.78 -15.55
C TYR A 94 -1.63 -3.05 -16.81
N LYS A 95 -1.14 -4.28 -16.89
CA LYS A 95 -0.33 -4.84 -17.97
C LYS A 95 -0.93 -6.16 -18.39
N LYS A 96 -0.54 -6.61 -19.58
CA LYS A 96 -0.86 -7.98 -20.02
C LYS A 96 -0.18 -9.01 -19.15
N GLU A 97 -0.69 -10.23 -19.11
CA GLU A 97 0.09 -11.35 -18.59
C GLU A 97 1.45 -11.40 -19.30
N GLY A 98 2.53 -11.40 -18.52
CA GLY A 98 3.90 -11.33 -19.01
C GLY A 98 4.62 -12.67 -18.86
N LYS A 99 5.91 -12.70 -19.22
CA LYS A 99 6.77 -13.87 -18.97
C LYS A 99 7.23 -13.99 -17.51
N TYR A 100 7.05 -12.94 -16.71
CA TYR A 100 7.44 -12.86 -15.30
C TYR A 100 6.21 -12.98 -14.39
N ASP A 101 6.45 -13.33 -13.12
CA ASP A 101 5.42 -13.51 -12.09
C ASP A 101 4.73 -12.17 -11.75
N ARG A 102 3.68 -11.85 -12.52
CA ARG A 102 2.78 -10.72 -12.30
C ARG A 102 1.59 -11.14 -11.46
N LEU A 103 1.04 -10.19 -10.71
CA LEU A 103 -0.21 -10.41 -10.00
C LEU A 103 -1.38 -10.14 -10.93
N CYS A 104 -2.05 -11.20 -11.38
CA CYS A 104 -3.23 -11.11 -12.23
C CYS A 104 -4.53 -11.26 -11.41
N PHE A 105 -5.59 -10.64 -11.92
CA PHE A 105 -6.91 -10.60 -11.31
C PHE A 105 -7.93 -11.31 -12.22
N ASP A 106 -8.53 -12.38 -11.71
CA ASP A 106 -9.40 -13.28 -12.48
C ASP A 106 -10.81 -12.69 -12.72
N ASP A 107 -11.22 -11.72 -11.90
CA ASP A 107 -12.48 -10.99 -12.04
C ASP A 107 -12.48 -10.05 -13.26
N MET A 108 -11.29 -9.66 -13.75
CA MET A 108 -11.13 -8.81 -14.91
C MET A 108 -11.13 -9.63 -16.21
N LYS A 109 -12.19 -9.51 -17.03
CA LYS A 109 -12.36 -10.20 -18.32
C LYS A 109 -11.54 -9.58 -19.47
N THR A 110 -10.33 -9.09 -19.19
CA THR A 110 -9.44 -8.46 -20.18
C THR A 110 -8.07 -9.13 -20.14
N LYS A 111 -7.35 -9.07 -21.27
CA LYS A 111 -5.95 -9.52 -21.33
C LYS A 111 -4.99 -8.61 -20.58
N VAL A 112 -5.42 -7.40 -20.19
CA VAL A 112 -4.64 -6.38 -19.46
C VAL A 112 -5.16 -6.34 -18.02
N ASN A 113 -4.94 -7.42 -17.26
CA ASN A 113 -5.50 -7.65 -15.93
C ASN A 113 -4.44 -7.95 -14.86
N CYS A 114 -3.18 -7.63 -15.12
CA CYS A 114 -2.10 -7.92 -14.19
C CYS A 114 -1.33 -6.66 -13.79
N ILE A 115 -0.75 -6.65 -12.60
CA ILE A 115 0.18 -5.61 -12.15
C ILE A 115 1.57 -6.21 -11.86
N GLU A 116 2.59 -5.36 -11.85
CA GLU A 116 3.91 -5.76 -11.38
C GLU A 116 3.84 -6.12 -9.89
N LYS A 117 4.46 -7.24 -9.51
CA LYS A 117 4.37 -7.79 -8.15
C LYS A 117 5.31 -7.04 -7.19
N MET A 118 4.89 -5.88 -6.72
CA MET A 118 5.53 -5.16 -5.62
C MET A 118 4.67 -5.27 -4.36
N LEU A 119 4.88 -6.35 -3.58
CA LEU A 119 4.16 -6.61 -2.33
C LEU A 119 4.68 -5.70 -1.22
N PHE A 120 3.83 -4.85 -0.63
CA PHE A 120 4.29 -3.90 0.40
C PHE A 120 3.67 -4.11 1.79
N PHE A 121 2.48 -4.74 1.90
CA PHE A 121 1.78 -4.94 3.18
C PHE A 121 0.63 -5.96 3.14
N CYS A 122 0.49 -6.80 4.17
CA CYS A 122 -0.64 -7.71 4.35
C CYS A 122 -1.23 -7.64 5.77
N ARG A 123 -2.57 -7.62 5.88
CA ARG A 123 -3.30 -7.79 7.13
C ARG A 123 -4.07 -9.11 7.11
N GLN A 124 -3.92 -9.94 8.15
CA GLN A 124 -4.68 -11.18 8.34
C GLN A 124 -5.40 -11.16 9.69
N LYS A 125 -6.55 -11.82 9.75
CA LYS A 125 -7.16 -12.23 11.02
C LYS A 125 -7.29 -13.74 11.05
N GLN A 126 -6.68 -14.40 12.02
CA GLN A 126 -6.81 -15.86 12.20
C GLN A 126 -8.07 -16.24 12.98
N LYS A 127 -8.53 -17.49 12.80
CA LYS A 127 -9.70 -18.13 13.44
C LYS A 127 -9.78 -17.93 14.97
N TYR A 128 -8.64 -17.83 15.66
CA TYR A 128 -8.57 -17.66 17.13
C TYR A 128 -8.47 -16.19 17.60
N GLY A 129 -8.98 -15.23 16.83
CA GLY A 129 -9.03 -13.82 17.23
C GLY A 129 -7.68 -13.08 17.20
N ARG A 130 -6.58 -13.75 16.80
CA ARG A 130 -5.28 -13.10 16.63
C ARG A 130 -5.27 -12.29 15.32
N ASN A 131 -5.22 -10.97 15.47
CA ASN A 131 -4.91 -10.05 14.38
C ASN A 131 -3.40 -10.14 14.09
N LEU A 132 -3.02 -10.46 12.86
CA LEU A 132 -1.63 -10.52 12.43
C LEU A 132 -1.40 -9.48 11.33
N TYR A 133 -0.48 -8.57 11.60
CA TYR A 133 0.08 -7.67 10.60
C TYR A 133 1.35 -8.32 10.08
N ARG A 134 1.38 -8.70 8.80
CA ARG A 134 2.58 -9.23 8.15
C ARG A 134 3.04 -8.20 7.13
N VAL A 135 4.11 -7.50 7.44
CA VAL A 135 4.80 -6.63 6.49
C VAL A 135 5.88 -7.47 5.81
N ARG A 136 5.88 -7.50 4.48
CA ARG A 136 6.95 -8.10 3.69
C ARG A 136 7.63 -6.96 2.93
N TRP A 137 8.96 -6.93 3.01
CA TRP A 137 9.84 -6.03 2.27
C TRP A 137 10.27 -6.69 0.97
#